data_AF-A0A955JBB9-F1
#
_entry.id   AF-A0A955JBB9-F1
#
_cell.length_a   1.000
_cell.length_b   1.000
_cell.length_c   1.000
_cell.angle_alpha   90.00
_cell.angle_beta   90.00
_cell.angle_gamma   90.00
#
_symmetry.space_group_name_H-M   'P 1'
#
loop_
_entity.id
_entity.type
_entity.pdbx_description
1 polymer ?
#
loop_
_entity_poly.entity_id
_entity_poly.type
_entity_poly.pdbx_seq_one_letter_code
_entity_poly.pdbx_strand_id
1 'polypeptide(L)'
;MYSSPAYHQRHSWRPLFRLLLLLVSITAGLLLIWLIGVLLTNQQVSSTAHVLAAQNSLAATTTQDTQTGAVAQTEQSSVNAGSPSTPSCTSGLYKQPQTMAADQLSNGLTTVIAKPVLYTVHGNTIAEIRQNIRRCNARQQVTGRYHATTAYSLSWSYATIANNGACSASRVKVAIAISQYLPAPGLDATASTAAQTIWANYHRNLVAHENGHVERDLRYANELLLALQSLQAPCSNFAAQATIITDSYVHLLNSNNQLYDIQTDHGAAQGAIL
;
A
#
# COMPACT_ATOMS: atom_id res chain seq x y z
N MET A 1 -23.40 14.19 17.83
CA MET A 1 -22.71 12.89 17.81
C MET A 1 -23.70 11.87 17.27
N TYR A 2 -23.60 11.50 15.99
CA TYR A 2 -24.42 10.44 15.42
C TYR A 2 -23.51 9.28 15.07
N SER A 3 -23.62 8.21 15.85
CA SER A 3 -23.08 6.89 15.55
C SER A 3 -24.15 6.14 14.75
N SER A 4 -23.76 5.56 13.61
CA SER A 4 -24.69 4.93 12.66
C SER A 4 -25.04 3.49 13.05
N PRO A 5 -26.30 3.03 12.93
CA PRO A 5 -26.63 1.61 12.99
C PRO A 5 -26.75 0.99 11.59
N ALA A 6 -26.37 -0.29 11.50
CA ALA A 6 -26.48 -1.11 10.29
C ALA A 6 -27.95 -1.38 9.90
N TYR A 7 -28.28 -1.27 8.61
CA TYR A 7 -29.56 -1.75 8.07
C TYR A 7 -29.41 -2.36 6.67
N HIS A 8 -29.69 -3.65 6.58
CA HIS A 8 -29.99 -4.36 5.34
C HIS A 8 -31.38 -3.98 4.83
N GLN A 9 -31.56 -3.78 3.51
CA GLN A 9 -32.62 -4.45 2.72
C GLN A 9 -32.52 -4.08 1.23
N ARG A 10 -32.94 -5.06 0.41
CA ARG A 10 -32.82 -5.17 -1.05
C ARG A 10 -33.95 -4.40 -1.74
N HIS A 11 -33.72 -3.83 -2.94
CA HIS A 11 -34.72 -3.75 -4.02
C HIS A 11 -34.08 -3.44 -5.40
N SER A 12 -34.84 -3.76 -6.44
CA SER A 12 -34.52 -4.10 -7.85
C SER A 12 -33.93 -3.01 -8.77
N TRP A 13 -32.78 -3.30 -9.39
CA TRP A 13 -32.05 -2.43 -10.36
C TRP A 13 -32.07 -2.91 -11.83
N ARG A 14 -33.05 -3.73 -12.23
CA ARG A 14 -32.95 -4.49 -13.50
C ARG A 14 -33.08 -3.71 -14.83
N PRO A 15 -33.73 -2.54 -14.97
CA PRO A 15 -33.81 -1.87 -16.27
C PRO A 15 -32.62 -0.94 -16.57
N LEU A 16 -32.03 -0.29 -15.55
CA LEU A 16 -30.91 0.67 -15.75
C LEU A 16 -29.57 -0.03 -16.05
N PHE A 17 -29.38 -1.26 -15.57
CA PHE A 17 -28.16 -2.03 -15.82
C PHE A 17 -28.01 -2.49 -17.29
N ARG A 18 -29.12 -2.66 -18.02
CA ARG A 18 -29.10 -3.09 -19.43
C ARG A 18 -28.70 -1.99 -20.40
N LEU A 19 -29.02 -0.73 -20.09
CA LEU A 19 -28.62 0.42 -20.91
C LEU A 19 -27.13 0.77 -20.71
N LEU A 20 -26.61 0.60 -19.49
CA LEU A 20 -25.20 0.84 -19.17
C LEU A 20 -24.28 -0.21 -19.83
N LEU A 21 -24.70 -1.48 -19.89
CA LEU A 21 -23.94 -2.56 -20.56
C LEU A 21 -23.80 -2.34 -22.07
N LEU A 22 -24.83 -1.81 -22.76
CA LEU A 22 -24.76 -1.53 -24.20
C LEU A 22 -23.80 -0.38 -24.54
N LEU A 23 -23.69 0.64 -23.68
CA LEU A 23 -22.79 1.77 -23.89
C LEU A 23 -21.31 1.41 -23.63
N VAL A 24 -21.03 0.51 -22.68
CA VAL A 24 -19.66 0.03 -22.40
C VAL A 24 -19.13 -0.87 -23.53
N SER A 25 -19.99 -1.64 -24.22
CA SER A 25 -19.57 -2.49 -25.33
C SER A 25 -19.13 -1.69 -26.58
N ILE A 26 -19.73 -0.53 -26.84
CA ILE A 26 -19.38 0.31 -28.01
C ILE A 26 -18.04 1.02 -27.80
N THR A 27 -17.74 1.48 -26.58
CA THR A 27 -16.46 2.14 -26.28
C THR A 27 -15.29 1.15 -26.19
N ALA A 28 -15.53 -0.09 -25.71
CA ALA A 28 -14.51 -1.14 -25.70
C ALA A 28 -14.10 -1.60 -27.11
N GLY A 29 -15.04 -1.64 -28.07
CA GLY A 29 -14.75 -2.01 -29.46
C GLY A 29 -13.85 -1.02 -30.20
N LEU A 30 -14.03 0.29 -29.95
CA LEU A 30 -13.19 1.33 -30.58
C LEU A 30 -11.78 1.39 -29.99
N LEU A 31 -11.61 1.06 -28.69
CA LEU A 31 -10.31 1.04 -28.02
C LEU A 31 -9.46 -0.17 -28.43
N LEU A 32 -10.09 -1.31 -28.76
CA LEU A 32 -9.40 -2.50 -29.25
C LEU A 32 -8.83 -2.31 -30.68
N ILE A 33 -9.56 -1.58 -31.54
CA ILE A 33 -9.11 -1.27 -32.90
C ILE A 33 -7.89 -0.32 -32.87
N TRP A 34 -7.84 0.61 -31.91
CA TRP A 34 -6.70 1.52 -31.76
C TRP A 34 -5.45 0.80 -31.20
N LEU A 35 -5.62 -0.14 -30.26
CA LEU A 35 -4.51 -0.92 -29.70
C LEU A 35 -3.85 -1.88 -30.71
N ILE A 36 -4.64 -2.49 -31.62
CA ILE A 36 -4.08 -3.36 -32.67
C ILE A 36 -3.25 -2.55 -33.69
N GLY A 37 -3.64 -1.30 -33.99
CA GLY A 37 -2.87 -0.43 -34.88
C GLY A 37 -1.48 -0.04 -34.36
N VAL A 38 -1.34 0.16 -33.04
CA VAL A 38 -0.07 0.56 -32.41
C VAL A 38 0.92 -0.62 -32.27
N LEU A 39 0.42 -1.85 -32.17
CA LEU A 39 1.25 -3.06 -32.06
C LEU A 39 1.89 -3.50 -33.38
N LEU A 40 1.34 -3.11 -34.54
CA LEU A 40 1.85 -3.49 -35.86
C LEU A 40 2.96 -2.56 -36.39
N THR A 41 3.15 -1.36 -35.82
CA THR A 41 4.19 -0.42 -36.27
C THR A 41 5.52 -0.54 -35.51
N ASN A 42 5.59 -1.36 -34.46
CA ASN A 42 6.75 -1.38 -33.54
C ASN A 42 7.62 -2.65 -33.60
N GLN A 43 7.40 -3.55 -34.59
CA GLN A 43 8.19 -4.79 -34.72
C GLN A 43 9.38 -4.69 -35.68
N GLN A 44 9.74 -3.51 -36.21
CA GLN A 44 10.80 -3.43 -37.23
C GLN A 44 12.18 -2.95 -36.75
N VAL A 45 12.41 -2.80 -35.44
CA VAL A 45 13.73 -2.40 -34.92
C VAL A 45 14.06 -3.21 -33.67
N SER A 46 14.65 -4.39 -33.84
CA SER A 46 15.59 -5.01 -32.89
C SER A 46 15.97 -6.42 -33.37
N SER A 47 16.95 -6.52 -34.26
CA SER A 47 17.58 -7.79 -34.61
C SER A 47 19.03 -7.56 -35.04
N THR A 48 19.91 -7.25 -34.09
CA THR A 48 21.37 -7.49 -34.17
C THR A 48 22.01 -7.24 -32.80
N ALA A 49 22.13 -8.26 -31.95
CA ALA A 49 23.14 -8.35 -30.90
C ALA A 49 23.07 -9.71 -30.18
N HIS A 50 23.34 -10.80 -30.90
CA HIS A 50 23.94 -11.98 -30.30
C HIS A 50 25.31 -12.12 -30.93
N VAL A 51 26.36 -12.23 -30.11
CA VAL A 51 27.58 -13.03 -30.30
C VAL A 51 28.63 -12.58 -29.26
N LEU A 52 29.20 -13.57 -28.57
CA LEU A 52 30.38 -13.56 -27.68
C LEU A 52 30.19 -13.15 -26.22
N ALA A 53 30.06 -14.14 -25.33
CA ALA A 53 31.02 -14.33 -24.23
C ALA A 53 30.77 -15.64 -23.47
N ALA A 54 31.88 -16.26 -23.06
CA ALA A 54 32.05 -17.26 -21.99
C ALA A 54 31.72 -18.73 -22.29
N GLN A 55 32.65 -19.39 -22.98
CA GLN A 55 33.01 -20.79 -22.70
C GLN A 55 34.51 -20.81 -22.36
N ASN A 56 34.85 -21.09 -21.10
CA ASN A 56 36.08 -21.78 -20.67
C ASN A 56 36.20 -21.75 -19.14
N SER A 57 36.03 -22.92 -18.51
CA SER A 57 36.86 -23.42 -17.40
C SER A 57 36.14 -24.53 -16.64
N LEU A 58 36.32 -25.78 -17.07
CA LEU A 58 36.03 -26.96 -16.24
C LEU A 58 37.10 -28.01 -16.56
N ALA A 59 37.93 -28.31 -15.56
CA ALA A 59 38.45 -29.64 -15.18
C ALA A 59 39.79 -29.47 -14.46
N ALA A 60 39.74 -29.35 -13.14
CA ALA A 60 40.85 -29.66 -12.26
C ALA A 60 40.54 -30.97 -11.54
N THR A 61 41.41 -31.93 -11.76
CA THR A 61 41.48 -33.27 -11.18
C THR A 61 41.63 -33.23 -9.66
N THR A 62 40.82 -33.99 -8.93
CA THR A 62 41.14 -34.37 -7.54
C THR A 62 40.90 -35.86 -7.33
N THR A 63 41.99 -36.52 -6.94
CA THR A 63 42.17 -37.90 -6.53
C THR A 63 41.33 -38.28 -5.31
N GLN A 64 40.67 -39.45 -5.38
CA GLN A 64 40.18 -40.17 -4.22
C GLN A 64 41.32 -40.97 -3.59
N ASP A 65 41.48 -40.87 -2.27
CA ASP A 65 42.13 -41.89 -1.48
C ASP A 65 41.33 -42.18 -0.21
N THR A 66 41.38 -43.44 0.20
CA THR A 66 40.54 -44.08 1.21
C THR A 66 41.31 -44.18 2.52
N GLN A 67 40.67 -43.97 3.69
CA GLN A 67 40.67 -44.90 4.84
C GLN A 67 40.27 -44.26 6.18
N THR A 68 39.19 -44.83 6.74
CA THR A 68 39.01 -45.37 8.11
C THR A 68 39.86 -44.84 9.27
N GLY A 69 39.18 -44.48 10.36
CA GLY A 69 39.76 -44.38 11.70
C GLY A 69 38.79 -43.84 12.74
N ALA A 70 38.03 -44.73 13.39
CA ALA A 70 37.26 -44.43 14.59
C ALA A 70 38.16 -44.56 15.82
N VAL A 71 38.22 -43.52 16.67
CA VAL A 71 38.64 -43.64 18.08
C VAL A 71 37.76 -42.69 18.90
N ALA A 72 37.10 -43.28 19.90
CA ALA A 72 36.32 -42.60 20.92
C ALA A 72 37.23 -41.87 21.91
N GLN A 73 36.79 -40.72 22.45
CA GLN A 73 36.90 -40.46 23.88
C GLN A 73 36.19 -39.17 24.35
N THR A 74 35.46 -39.35 25.45
CA THR A 74 35.23 -38.46 26.61
C THR A 74 34.33 -37.23 26.53
N GLU A 75 33.42 -37.26 27.51
CA GLU A 75 32.59 -36.21 28.08
C GLU A 75 33.30 -34.85 28.22
N GLN A 76 32.62 -33.79 27.77
CA GLN A 76 32.67 -32.49 28.42
C GLN A 76 31.34 -31.77 28.22
N SER A 77 30.62 -31.63 29.34
CA SER A 77 29.49 -30.71 29.49
C SER A 77 29.91 -29.32 29.05
N SER A 78 29.32 -28.81 27.97
CA SER A 78 29.10 -27.38 27.82
C SER A 78 27.59 -27.17 27.74
N VAL A 79 27.06 -26.60 28.82
CA VAL A 79 25.74 -25.96 28.81
C VAL A 79 25.88 -24.86 27.78
N ASN A 80 25.39 -25.11 26.57
CA ASN A 80 25.41 -24.15 25.49
C ASN A 80 24.40 -23.06 25.90
N ALA A 81 24.88 -22.06 26.63
CA ALA A 81 24.14 -20.83 26.89
C ALA A 81 23.87 -20.23 25.51
N GLY A 82 22.66 -20.46 24.99
CA GLY A 82 22.26 -20.03 23.67
C GLY A 82 22.57 -18.55 23.52
N SER A 83 23.46 -18.21 22.59
CA SER A 83 23.66 -16.83 22.15
C SER A 83 22.27 -16.22 21.93
N PRO A 84 22.01 -15.00 22.43
CA PRO A 84 20.75 -14.32 22.19
C PRO A 84 20.51 -14.31 20.68
N SER A 85 19.49 -15.01 20.21
CA SER A 85 19.15 -15.00 18.79
C SER A 85 18.82 -13.56 18.42
N THR A 86 19.59 -12.96 17.52
CA THR A 86 19.30 -11.61 17.01
C THR A 86 17.84 -11.59 16.55
N PRO A 87 17.00 -10.67 17.07
CA PRO A 87 15.62 -10.61 16.67
C PRO A 87 15.52 -10.34 15.16
N SER A 88 14.53 -10.92 14.48
CA SER A 88 14.35 -10.73 13.04
C SER A 88 14.11 -9.25 12.68
N CYS A 89 13.52 -8.50 13.61
CA CYS A 89 13.33 -7.06 13.47
C CYS A 89 13.20 -6.39 14.84
N THR A 90 13.42 -5.08 14.87
CA THR A 90 13.04 -4.20 15.97
C THR A 90 12.07 -3.14 15.43
N SER A 91 11.10 -2.70 16.24
CA SER A 91 10.06 -1.79 15.75
C SER A 91 9.75 -0.69 16.75
N GLY A 92 9.49 0.51 16.23
CA GLY A 92 8.76 1.54 16.96
C GLY A 92 7.31 1.14 17.22
N LEU A 93 6.64 1.84 18.14
CA LEU A 93 5.21 1.64 18.40
C LEU A 93 4.39 2.28 17.27
N TYR A 94 3.83 1.45 16.40
CA TYR A 94 2.85 1.92 15.41
C TYR A 94 1.53 2.25 16.09
N LYS A 95 0.93 3.37 15.67
CA LYS A 95 -0.42 3.76 16.08
C LYS A 95 -1.26 3.98 14.83
N GLN A 96 -2.45 3.41 14.82
CA GLN A 96 -3.45 3.72 13.81
C GLN A 96 -3.78 5.22 13.83
N PRO A 97 -4.05 5.85 12.67
CA PRO A 97 -4.45 7.25 12.63
C PRO A 97 -5.73 7.43 13.44
N GLN A 98 -5.77 8.46 14.29
CA GLN A 98 -6.91 8.72 15.17
C GLN A 98 -7.92 9.62 14.48
N THR A 99 -9.20 9.35 14.72
CA THR A 99 -10.29 10.23 14.27
C THR A 99 -10.24 11.55 15.02
N MET A 100 -10.16 12.64 14.28
CA MET A 100 -10.17 13.98 14.84
C MET A 100 -11.59 14.40 15.21
N ALA A 101 -11.77 14.95 16.42
CA ALA A 101 -13.06 15.41 16.89
C ALA A 101 -13.52 16.67 16.11
N ALA A 102 -14.82 16.78 15.84
CA ALA A 102 -15.39 17.82 14.98
C ALA A 102 -15.19 19.26 15.51
N ASP A 103 -15.07 19.41 16.83
CA ASP A 103 -14.79 20.67 17.53
C ASP A 103 -13.34 21.13 17.36
N GLN A 104 -12.41 20.20 17.11
CA GLN A 104 -10.99 20.48 16.84
C GLN A 104 -10.73 20.86 15.38
N LEU A 105 -11.72 20.71 14.50
CA LEU A 105 -11.55 20.98 13.07
C LEU A 105 -11.72 22.47 12.75
N SER A 106 -10.87 22.96 11.85
CA SER A 106 -11.05 24.26 11.19
C SER A 106 -11.97 24.13 9.97
N ASN A 107 -12.56 25.25 9.53
CA ASN A 107 -13.27 25.27 8.25
C ASN A 107 -12.29 24.94 7.11
N GLY A 108 -12.73 24.15 6.14
CA GLY A 108 -11.89 23.65 5.05
C GLY A 108 -11.30 22.27 5.33
N LEU A 109 -10.13 22.00 4.73
CA LEU A 109 -9.42 20.73 4.86
C LEU A 109 -8.34 20.85 5.94
N THR A 110 -8.36 19.94 6.91
CA THR A 110 -7.27 19.76 7.88
C THR A 110 -6.52 18.46 7.55
N THR A 111 -5.20 18.54 7.44
CA THR A 111 -4.35 17.37 7.14
C THR A 111 -3.37 17.12 8.28
N VAL A 112 -3.27 15.86 8.72
CA VAL A 112 -2.31 15.42 9.73
C VAL A 112 -1.58 14.19 9.20
N ILE A 113 -0.34 14.36 8.78
CA ILE A 113 0.48 13.26 8.28
C ILE A 113 1.54 12.97 9.34
N ALA A 114 1.42 11.82 10.00
CA ALA A 114 2.41 11.40 10.98
C ALA A 114 3.74 11.06 10.29
N LYS A 115 4.86 11.27 10.99
CA LYS A 115 6.14 10.70 10.56
C LYS A 115 5.99 9.18 10.44
N PRO A 116 6.51 8.55 9.38
CA PRO A 116 6.50 7.10 9.26
C PRO A 116 7.09 6.41 10.48
N VAL A 117 6.41 5.36 10.96
CA VAL A 117 6.97 4.46 11.97
C VAL A 117 7.77 3.39 11.23
N LEU A 118 9.02 3.20 11.67
CA LEU A 118 9.94 2.27 11.04
C LEU A 118 10.11 1.00 11.87
N TYR A 119 10.23 -0.13 11.18
CA TYR A 119 10.72 -1.37 11.77
C TYR A 119 12.04 -1.77 11.09
N THR A 120 13.11 -1.83 11.86
CA THR A 120 14.45 -2.19 11.39
C THR A 120 14.52 -3.69 11.16
N VAL A 121 14.92 -4.09 9.95
CA VAL A 121 15.10 -5.50 9.58
C VAL A 121 16.57 -5.85 9.59
N HIS A 122 16.97 -6.86 10.37
CA HIS A 122 18.36 -7.26 10.50
C HIS A 122 18.75 -8.29 9.44
N GLY A 123 20.01 -8.29 9.00
CA GLY A 123 20.57 -9.28 8.07
C GLY A 123 21.74 -8.72 7.27
N ASN A 124 22.60 -9.59 6.76
CA ASN A 124 23.78 -9.21 5.95
C ASN A 124 23.61 -9.58 4.47
N THR A 125 22.63 -10.44 4.16
CA THR A 125 22.28 -10.84 2.79
C THR A 125 20.81 -10.56 2.47
N ILE A 126 20.46 -10.41 1.18
CA ILE A 126 19.07 -10.23 0.75
C ILE A 126 18.19 -11.44 1.15
N ALA A 127 18.74 -12.65 1.13
CA ALA A 127 18.02 -13.84 1.56
C ALA A 127 17.63 -13.77 3.05
N GLU A 128 18.57 -13.37 3.92
CA GLU A 128 18.31 -13.15 5.34
C GLU A 128 17.30 -12.04 5.57
N ILE A 129 17.47 -10.89 4.91
CA ILE A 129 16.53 -9.76 5.03
C ILE A 129 15.12 -10.21 4.65
N ARG A 130 14.95 -10.90 3.51
CA ARG A 130 13.63 -11.39 3.06
C ARG A 130 13.01 -12.33 4.10
N GLN A 131 13.81 -13.25 4.65
CA GLN A 131 13.37 -14.16 5.70
C GLN A 131 13.00 -13.42 6.99
N ASN A 132 13.76 -12.38 7.34
CA ASN A 132 13.58 -11.61 8.57
C ASN A 132 12.40 -10.64 8.48
N ILE A 133 12.12 -10.06 7.32
CA ILE A 133 10.83 -9.39 7.06
C ILE A 133 9.70 -10.37 7.33
N ARG A 134 9.75 -11.56 6.70
CA ARG A 134 8.72 -12.61 6.84
C ARG A 134 8.48 -13.01 8.29
N ARG A 135 9.53 -13.12 9.11
CA ARG A 135 9.46 -13.52 10.52
C ARG A 135 9.19 -12.38 11.51
N CYS A 136 9.21 -11.14 11.06
CA CYS A 136 9.00 -9.97 11.92
C CYS A 136 7.57 -9.92 12.49
N ASN A 137 7.39 -10.38 13.73
CA ASN A 137 6.09 -10.40 14.42
C ASN A 137 5.48 -9.00 14.55
N ALA A 138 6.27 -8.00 14.98
CA ALA A 138 5.82 -6.62 15.11
C ALA A 138 5.21 -6.09 13.80
N ARG A 139 5.80 -6.47 12.65
CA ARG A 139 5.28 -6.14 11.33
C ARG A 139 4.00 -6.89 11.00
N GLN A 140 3.96 -8.21 11.24
CA GLN A 140 2.78 -9.03 10.94
C GLN A 140 1.52 -8.54 11.68
N GLN A 141 1.67 -8.02 12.90
CA GLN A 141 0.56 -7.46 13.68
C GLN A 141 -0.03 -6.19 13.07
N VAL A 142 0.74 -5.45 12.27
CA VAL A 142 0.34 -4.16 11.68
C VAL A 142 -0.09 -4.32 10.23
N THR A 143 0.71 -5.01 9.42
CA THR A 143 0.53 -5.06 7.94
C THR A 143 0.08 -6.43 7.43
N GLY A 144 -0.04 -7.43 8.32
CA GLY A 144 -0.31 -8.81 7.94
C GLY A 144 0.79 -9.37 7.02
N ARG A 145 0.40 -9.75 5.80
CA ARG A 145 1.32 -10.37 4.83
C ARG A 145 2.21 -9.37 4.09
N TYR A 146 1.80 -8.09 4.02
CA TYR A 146 2.49 -7.06 3.24
C TYR A 146 3.67 -6.47 4.00
N HIS A 147 4.62 -5.85 3.29
CA HIS A 147 5.82 -5.32 3.95
C HIS A 147 5.59 -3.94 4.56
N ALA A 148 4.66 -3.15 4.04
CA ALA A 148 4.32 -1.85 4.61
C ALA A 148 2.79 -1.67 4.63
N THR A 149 2.35 -0.58 5.25
CA THR A 149 0.97 -0.11 5.16
C THR A 149 0.92 1.40 5.30
N THR A 150 -0.01 2.00 4.58
CA THR A 150 -0.51 3.36 4.79
C THR A 150 -1.95 3.24 5.25
N ALA A 151 -2.28 3.89 6.36
CA ALA A 151 -3.64 3.93 6.90
C ALA A 151 -4.09 5.37 7.06
N TYR A 152 -5.39 5.60 6.93
CA TYR A 152 -6.01 6.90 7.14
C TYR A 152 -7.18 6.84 8.13
N SER A 153 -7.50 7.99 8.72
CA SER A 153 -8.77 8.25 9.39
C SER A 153 -9.34 9.55 8.84
N LEU A 154 -10.62 9.52 8.46
CA LEU A 154 -11.34 10.66 7.89
C LEU A 154 -12.46 11.10 8.84
N SER A 155 -12.58 12.40 9.08
CA SER A 155 -13.72 12.99 9.81
C SER A 155 -14.23 14.24 9.12
N TRP A 156 -15.51 14.55 9.33
CA TRP A 156 -16.14 15.71 8.72
C TRP A 156 -17.24 16.29 9.61
N SER A 157 -17.54 17.57 9.41
CA SER A 157 -18.70 18.24 9.99
C SER A 157 -19.07 19.46 9.15
N TYR A 158 -20.30 19.94 9.30
CA TYR A 158 -20.79 21.13 8.63
C TYR A 158 -21.91 21.76 9.47
N ALA A 159 -22.13 23.05 9.29
CA ALA A 159 -23.35 23.73 9.66
C ALA A 159 -24.26 23.85 8.42
N THR A 160 -25.53 24.19 8.63
CA THR A 160 -26.50 24.38 7.54
C THR A 160 -27.05 25.80 7.55
N ILE A 161 -27.17 26.42 6.38
CA ILE A 161 -27.88 27.69 6.20
C ILE A 161 -29.16 27.39 5.42
N ALA A 162 -30.30 27.86 5.92
CA ALA A 162 -31.59 27.73 5.26
C ALA A 162 -31.97 29.02 4.52
N ASN A 163 -32.50 28.89 3.31
CA ASN A 163 -33.07 29.97 2.53
C ASN A 163 -34.26 29.44 1.71
N ASN A 164 -35.45 29.97 1.96
CA ASN A 164 -36.69 29.63 1.23
C ASN A 164 -36.96 28.12 1.09
N GLY A 165 -36.71 27.34 2.15
CA GLY A 165 -36.92 25.89 2.18
C GLY A 165 -35.78 25.05 1.58
N ALA A 166 -34.79 25.67 0.96
CA ALA A 166 -33.52 25.04 0.56
C ALA A 166 -32.46 25.25 1.64
N CYS A 167 -31.61 24.25 1.85
CA CYS A 167 -30.48 24.28 2.76
C CYS A 167 -29.18 24.11 1.97
N SER A 168 -28.15 24.85 2.37
CA SER A 168 -26.77 24.70 1.88
C SER A 168 -25.82 24.39 3.04
N ALA A 169 -24.72 23.71 2.72
CA ALA A 169 -23.66 23.50 3.70
C ALA A 169 -22.93 24.83 3.97
N SER A 170 -22.54 25.04 5.22
CA SER A 170 -21.70 26.15 5.65
C SER A 170 -20.71 25.68 6.70
N ARG A 171 -19.61 26.41 6.90
CA ARG A 171 -18.56 26.02 7.86
C ARG A 171 -18.15 24.54 7.70
N VAL A 172 -18.05 24.09 6.45
CA VAL A 172 -17.71 22.70 6.13
C VAL A 172 -16.28 22.45 6.59
N LYS A 173 -16.10 21.34 7.29
CA LYS A 173 -14.83 20.89 7.83
C LYS A 173 -14.63 19.44 7.42
N VAL A 174 -13.49 19.15 6.82
CA VAL A 174 -13.04 17.78 6.53
C VAL A 174 -11.64 17.65 7.09
N ALA A 175 -11.32 16.51 7.69
CA ALA A 175 -10.03 16.28 8.27
C ALA A 175 -9.55 14.87 7.99
N ILE A 176 -8.29 14.73 7.59
CA ILE A 176 -7.66 13.45 7.33
C ILE A 176 -6.37 13.31 8.13
N ALA A 177 -6.27 12.22 8.89
CA ALA A 177 -5.06 11.79 9.57
C ALA A 177 -4.49 10.57 8.84
N ILE A 178 -3.19 10.55 8.60
CA ILE A 178 -2.50 9.48 7.86
C ILE A 178 -1.31 8.98 8.68
N SER A 179 -1.11 7.66 8.70
CA SER A 179 0.04 7.03 9.36
C SER A 179 0.59 5.89 8.51
N GLN A 180 1.91 5.83 8.39
CA GLN A 180 2.62 4.82 7.61
C GLN A 180 3.49 3.95 8.51
N TYR A 181 3.63 2.69 8.13
CA TYR A 181 4.53 1.73 8.77
C TYR A 181 5.33 0.98 7.72
N LEU A 182 6.67 1.12 7.75
CA LEU A 182 7.57 0.63 6.71
C LEU A 182 8.87 0.02 7.26
N PRO A 183 9.51 -0.87 6.49
CA PRO A 183 10.81 -1.40 6.86
C PRO A 183 11.89 -0.31 6.82
N ALA A 184 12.86 -0.40 7.71
CA ALA A 184 14.11 0.37 7.67
C ALA A 184 15.33 -0.55 7.50
N PRO A 185 16.41 -0.04 6.87
CA PRO A 185 17.65 -0.80 6.74
C PRO A 185 18.18 -1.18 8.12
N GLY A 186 18.38 -2.47 8.34
CA GLY A 186 19.26 -3.00 9.39
C GLY A 186 20.39 -3.83 8.79
N LEU A 187 20.84 -3.45 7.58
CA LEU A 187 22.07 -3.98 6.98
C LEU A 187 23.26 -3.44 7.78
N ASP A 188 24.12 -4.34 8.27
CA ASP A 188 25.35 -3.94 8.93
C ASP A 188 26.38 -3.43 7.91
N ALA A 189 27.41 -2.72 8.37
CA ALA A 189 28.49 -2.21 7.51
C ALA A 189 29.24 -3.31 6.73
N THR A 190 29.10 -4.57 7.16
CA THR A 190 29.65 -5.76 6.52
C THR A 190 28.82 -6.30 5.37
N ALA A 191 27.59 -5.81 5.17
CA ALA A 191 26.75 -6.23 4.06
C ALA A 191 27.40 -5.89 2.71
N SER A 192 27.29 -6.78 1.73
CA SER A 192 27.88 -6.55 0.41
C SER A 192 27.26 -5.33 -0.28
N THR A 193 28.04 -4.63 -1.11
CA THR A 193 27.54 -3.49 -1.92
C THR A 193 26.33 -3.86 -2.76
N ALA A 194 26.27 -5.11 -3.25
CA ALA A 194 25.13 -5.63 -3.99
C ALA A 194 23.86 -5.70 -3.12
N ALA A 195 23.97 -6.20 -1.88
CA ALA A 195 22.84 -6.26 -0.95
C ALA A 195 22.35 -4.85 -0.55
N GLN A 196 23.27 -3.93 -0.29
CA GLN A 196 22.93 -2.53 -0.01
C GLN A 196 22.18 -1.88 -1.18
N THR A 197 22.63 -2.12 -2.42
CA THR A 197 22.01 -1.58 -3.64
C THR A 197 20.60 -2.15 -3.85
N ILE A 198 20.42 -3.47 -3.72
CA ILE A 198 19.10 -4.12 -3.86
C ILE A 198 18.13 -3.58 -2.81
N TRP A 199 18.57 -3.50 -1.54
CA TRP A 199 17.75 -2.94 -0.46
C TRP A 199 17.34 -1.49 -0.74
N ALA A 200 18.29 -0.63 -1.13
CA ALA A 200 18.01 0.77 -1.40
C ALA A 200 16.99 0.95 -2.53
N ASN A 201 17.08 0.14 -3.59
CA ASN A 201 16.11 0.15 -4.69
C ASN A 201 14.73 -0.31 -4.22
N TYR A 202 14.65 -1.45 -3.53
CA TYR A 202 13.42 -1.96 -2.94
C TYR A 202 12.74 -0.92 -2.03
N HIS A 203 13.49 -0.37 -1.07
CA HIS A 203 12.97 0.56 -0.08
C HIS A 203 12.47 1.85 -0.72
N ARG A 204 13.23 2.43 -1.66
CA ARG A 204 12.80 3.63 -2.40
C ARG A 204 11.47 3.40 -3.12
N ASN A 205 11.34 2.28 -3.81
CA ASN A 205 10.14 1.96 -4.57
C ASN A 205 8.94 1.63 -3.65
N LEU A 206 9.18 0.98 -2.52
CA LEU A 206 8.16 0.76 -1.50
C LEU A 206 7.67 2.08 -0.90
N VAL A 207 8.58 2.99 -0.54
CA VAL A 207 8.21 4.33 -0.06
C VAL A 207 7.40 5.08 -1.11
N ALA A 208 7.77 4.97 -2.39
CA ALA A 208 6.99 5.58 -3.47
C ALA A 208 5.58 5.00 -3.59
N HIS A 209 5.43 3.67 -3.42
CA HIS A 209 4.12 3.01 -3.36
C HIS A 209 3.27 3.52 -2.19
N GLU A 210 3.82 3.52 -0.97
CA GLU A 210 3.11 3.99 0.22
C GLU A 210 2.71 5.48 0.09
N ASN A 211 3.56 6.31 -0.50
CA ASN A 211 3.23 7.72 -0.78
C ASN A 211 2.10 7.87 -1.83
N GLY A 212 1.96 6.90 -2.74
CA GLY A 212 0.84 6.86 -3.67
C GLY A 212 -0.52 6.67 -2.98
N HIS A 213 -0.56 5.95 -1.84
CA HIS A 213 -1.74 5.89 -0.99
C HIS A 213 -2.01 7.23 -0.31
N VAL A 214 -0.98 7.86 0.26
CA VAL A 214 -1.09 9.19 0.89
C VAL A 214 -1.69 10.22 -0.09
N GLU A 215 -1.21 10.25 -1.33
CA GLU A 215 -1.72 11.18 -2.35
C GLU A 215 -3.22 10.96 -2.64
N ARG A 216 -3.65 9.70 -2.75
CA ARG A 216 -5.06 9.35 -2.98
C ARG A 216 -5.94 9.72 -1.80
N ASP A 217 -5.48 9.45 -0.60
CA ASP A 217 -6.16 9.77 0.65
C ASP A 217 -6.41 11.29 0.75
N LEU A 218 -5.37 12.09 0.49
CA LEU A 218 -5.47 13.56 0.47
C LEU A 218 -6.39 14.06 -0.64
N ARG A 219 -6.31 13.48 -1.83
CA ARG A 219 -7.15 13.85 -2.97
C ARG A 219 -8.63 13.64 -2.65
N TYR A 220 -9.01 12.44 -2.19
CA TYR A 220 -10.41 12.13 -1.90
C TYR A 220 -10.95 12.89 -0.69
N ALA A 221 -10.11 13.21 0.30
CA ALA A 221 -10.51 14.11 1.38
C ALA A 221 -10.85 15.52 0.86
N ASN A 222 -10.04 16.05 -0.07
CA ASN A 222 -10.32 17.33 -0.72
C ASN A 222 -11.58 17.28 -1.59
N GLU A 223 -11.78 16.21 -2.37
CA GLU A 223 -12.99 16.06 -3.18
C GLU A 223 -14.26 15.97 -2.31
N LEU A 224 -14.21 15.26 -1.18
CA LEU A 224 -15.30 15.26 -0.21
C LEU A 224 -15.60 16.67 0.33
N LEU A 225 -14.57 17.45 0.65
CA LEU A 225 -14.74 18.83 1.11
C LEU A 225 -15.52 19.65 0.07
N LEU A 226 -15.10 19.59 -1.20
CA LEU A 226 -15.73 20.35 -2.28
C LEU A 226 -17.17 19.88 -2.55
N ALA A 227 -17.42 18.57 -2.49
CA ALA A 227 -18.75 18.01 -2.63
C ALA A 227 -19.70 18.47 -1.51
N LEU A 228 -19.23 18.49 -0.26
CA LEU A 228 -20.00 19.01 0.86
C LEU A 228 -20.22 20.53 0.75
N GLN A 229 -19.21 21.31 0.36
CA GLN A 229 -19.34 22.76 0.18
C GLN A 229 -20.34 23.16 -0.91
N SER A 230 -20.44 22.34 -1.96
CA SER A 230 -21.39 22.57 -3.05
C SER A 230 -22.80 22.02 -2.79
N LEU A 231 -22.99 21.24 -1.72
CA LEU A 231 -24.27 20.61 -1.43
C LEU A 231 -25.35 21.66 -1.16
N GLN A 232 -26.40 21.60 -1.98
CA GLN A 232 -27.67 22.28 -1.76
C GLN A 232 -28.81 21.28 -1.97
N ALA A 233 -29.79 21.29 -1.08
CA ALA A 233 -30.95 20.40 -1.14
C ALA A 233 -32.12 21.00 -0.37
N PRO A 234 -33.37 20.54 -0.58
CA PRO A 234 -34.46 20.85 0.34
C PRO A 234 -34.05 20.54 1.78
N CYS A 235 -34.36 21.43 2.73
CA CYS A 235 -33.92 21.28 4.12
C CYS A 235 -34.37 19.94 4.74
N SER A 236 -35.53 19.42 4.33
CA SER A 236 -36.03 18.11 4.77
C SER A 236 -35.11 16.93 4.37
N ASN A 237 -34.34 17.08 3.29
CA ASN A 237 -33.54 16.02 2.70
C ASN A 237 -32.03 16.28 2.80
N PHE A 238 -31.62 17.46 3.28
CA PHE A 238 -30.22 17.89 3.27
C PHE A 238 -29.30 16.91 4.00
N ALA A 239 -29.66 16.48 5.20
CA ALA A 239 -28.85 15.55 5.99
C ALA A 239 -28.67 14.20 5.29
N ALA A 240 -29.75 13.66 4.71
CA ALA A 240 -29.69 12.40 3.96
C ALA A 240 -28.78 12.52 2.72
N GLN A 241 -28.86 13.63 1.98
CA GLN A 241 -27.98 13.88 0.84
C GLN A 241 -26.51 14.04 1.26
N ALA A 242 -26.25 14.73 2.38
CA ALA A 242 -24.90 14.84 2.93
C ALA A 242 -24.33 13.47 3.30
N THR A 243 -25.11 12.59 3.93
CA THR A 243 -24.71 11.21 4.24
C THR A 243 -24.40 10.40 2.98
N ILE A 244 -25.25 10.48 1.95
CA ILE A 244 -25.01 9.79 0.67
C ILE A 244 -23.69 10.25 0.05
N ILE A 245 -23.42 11.56 0.04
CA ILE A 245 -22.15 12.11 -0.45
C ILE A 245 -20.98 11.56 0.37
N THR A 246 -21.03 11.64 1.70
CA THR A 246 -19.91 11.21 2.56
C THR A 246 -19.60 9.74 2.38
N ASP A 247 -20.63 8.89 2.38
CA ASP A 247 -20.47 7.45 2.23
C ASP A 247 -19.91 7.11 0.83
N SER A 248 -20.38 7.79 -0.21
CA SER A 248 -19.89 7.61 -1.57
C SER A 248 -18.40 7.94 -1.69
N TYR A 249 -17.95 9.05 -1.11
CA TYR A 249 -16.53 9.44 -1.15
C TYR A 249 -15.63 8.53 -0.32
N VAL A 250 -16.10 8.06 0.84
CA VAL A 250 -15.36 7.04 1.62
C VAL A 250 -15.24 5.74 0.83
N HIS A 251 -16.29 5.31 0.13
CA HIS A 251 -16.23 4.13 -0.72
C HIS A 251 -15.30 4.33 -1.94
N LEU A 252 -15.33 5.49 -2.59
CA LEU A 252 -14.47 5.81 -3.72
C LEU A 252 -12.99 5.82 -3.33
N LEU A 253 -12.67 6.44 -2.18
CA LEU A 253 -11.31 6.46 -1.61
C LEU A 253 -10.81 5.03 -1.41
N ASN A 254 -11.56 4.22 -0.66
CA ASN A 254 -11.19 2.83 -0.36
C ASN A 254 -11.00 2.00 -1.64
N SER A 255 -11.93 2.12 -2.59
CA SER A 255 -11.88 1.41 -3.86
C SER A 255 -10.67 1.84 -4.70
N ASN A 256 -10.27 3.11 -4.64
CA ASN A 256 -9.11 3.61 -5.36
C ASN A 256 -7.78 3.15 -4.77
N ASN A 257 -7.68 3.08 -3.44
CA ASN A 257 -6.51 2.49 -2.79
C ASN A 257 -6.39 1.00 -3.13
N GLN A 258 -7.50 0.25 -3.05
CA GLN A 258 -7.49 -1.16 -3.45
C GLN A 258 -7.15 -1.35 -4.93
N LEU A 259 -7.68 -0.51 -5.82
CA LEU A 259 -7.34 -0.56 -7.24
C LEU A 259 -5.86 -0.25 -7.48
N TYR A 260 -5.30 0.70 -6.72
CA TYR A 260 -3.89 1.05 -6.81
C TYR A 260 -2.98 -0.11 -6.37
N ASP A 261 -3.34 -0.77 -5.27
CA ASP A 261 -2.71 -2.01 -4.84
C ASP A 261 -2.74 -3.08 -5.95
N ILE A 262 -3.90 -3.32 -6.55
CA ILE A 262 -4.07 -4.32 -7.61
C ILE A 262 -3.23 -3.97 -8.85
N GLN A 263 -3.27 -2.72 -9.30
CA GLN A 263 -2.57 -2.26 -10.50
C GLN A 263 -1.06 -2.27 -10.34
N THR A 264 -0.57 -2.06 -9.12
CA THR A 264 0.87 -2.03 -8.84
C THR A 264 1.40 -3.35 -8.30
N ASP A 265 0.54 -4.37 -8.16
CA ASP A 265 0.83 -5.61 -7.42
C ASP A 265 1.46 -5.32 -6.05
N HIS A 266 0.78 -4.48 -5.27
CA HIS A 266 1.23 -3.98 -3.97
C HIS A 266 2.65 -3.37 -4.03
N GLY A 267 2.91 -2.59 -5.07
CA GLY A 267 4.19 -1.93 -5.33
C GLY A 267 5.22 -2.76 -6.10
N ALA A 268 5.02 -4.07 -6.31
CA ALA A 268 5.98 -4.90 -7.03
C ALA A 268 6.19 -4.44 -8.48
N ALA A 269 5.14 -4.04 -9.18
CA ALA A 269 5.22 -3.48 -10.54
C ALA A 269 5.91 -2.09 -10.58
N GLN A 270 6.04 -1.42 -9.44
CA GLN A 270 6.80 -0.18 -9.27
C GLN A 270 8.27 -0.46 -8.87
N GLY A 271 8.67 -1.74 -8.85
CA GLY A 271 10.03 -2.16 -8.51
C GLY A 271 10.26 -2.34 -7.00
N ALA A 272 9.22 -2.39 -6.16
CA ALA A 272 9.35 -2.74 -4.75
C ALA A 272 9.53 -4.27 -4.57
N ILE A 273 10.58 -4.82 -5.19
CA ILE A 273 10.86 -6.25 -5.22
C ILE A 273 12.09 -6.52 -4.37
N LEU A 274 11.96 -7.46 -3.43
CA LEU A 274 13.06 -7.93 -2.58
C LEU A 274 13.34 -9.41 -2.78
#